data_AF-X1SD55-F1
#
_entry.id   AF-X1SD55-F1
#
_cell.length_a   1.000
_cell.length_b   1.000
_cell.length_c   1.000
_cell.angle_alpha   90.00
_cell.angle_beta   90.00
_cell.angle_gamma   90.00
#
_symmetry.space_group_name_H-M   'P 1'
#
loop_
_entity.id
_entity.type
_entity.pdbx_description
1 polymer ?
#
loop_
_entity_poly.entity_id
_entity_poly.type
_entity_poly.pdbx_seq_one_letter_code
_entity_poly.pdbx_strand_id
1 'polypeptide(L)'
;PYIKQIDYWLWSGNLISWQPYDLKDGIHYDKFFGVPLIRDTSNFFTVLNENSNKNVWVITSYSIRRPDHIDPLIYNFLEENNQYKMITGKDDISSAYLFPAMESGSRNYLMYSNVEPTSEEIIKVNLDDGKYIFSFNEPGNFKYLNYGWSGMDEIGTWTNQKESLLFLSFKDHTNYNLDIIMMPLYTPEIDQTVEIFFNGNNIGKFTLDNPGLKKYTITIRKELLKEEYNVLQFKFKYLLSPRQLGISSQDSRNLAVYFNEIIFYKEKI
;
A
#
# COMPACT_ATOMS: atom_id res chain seq x y z
N PRO A 1 -10.12 -31.19 13.55
CA PRO A 1 -11.44 -30.63 13.95
C PRO A 1 -11.50 -29.13 13.63
N TYR A 2 -12.34 -28.73 12.68
CA TYR A 2 -12.62 -27.32 12.40
C TYR A 2 -13.38 -26.73 13.59
N ILE A 3 -12.78 -25.76 14.27
CA ILE A 3 -13.21 -25.26 15.59
C ILE A 3 -14.39 -24.27 15.53
N LYS A 4 -15.07 -24.12 14.38
CA LYS A 4 -16.11 -23.09 14.15
C LYS A 4 -15.64 -21.66 14.45
N GLN A 5 -14.34 -21.45 14.55
CA GLN A 5 -13.73 -20.17 14.83
C GLN A 5 -13.22 -19.60 13.52
N ILE A 6 -13.71 -18.41 13.17
CA ILE A 6 -13.18 -17.59 12.09
C ILE A 6 -12.39 -16.50 12.81
N ASP A 7 -11.11 -16.35 12.48
CA ASP A 7 -10.29 -15.30 13.10
C ASP A 7 -10.40 -13.98 12.34
N TYR A 8 -10.63 -14.04 11.02
CA TYR A 8 -10.73 -12.89 10.12
C TYR A 8 -11.76 -13.12 9.02
N TRP A 9 -12.41 -12.05 8.56
CA TRP A 9 -13.25 -12.07 7.36
C TRP A 9 -12.56 -11.37 6.20
N LEU A 10 -12.35 -12.06 5.08
CA LEU A 10 -11.72 -11.49 3.90
C LEU A 10 -12.74 -10.76 3.04
N TRP A 11 -12.68 -9.43 3.02
CA TRP A 11 -13.51 -8.55 2.21
C TRP A 11 -12.75 -7.26 1.92
N SER A 12 -12.06 -7.19 0.79
CA SER A 12 -11.20 -6.04 0.42
C SER A 12 -11.77 -5.14 -0.69
N GLY A 13 -12.91 -5.51 -1.26
CA GLY A 13 -13.64 -4.70 -2.22
C GLY A 13 -14.50 -3.60 -1.56
N ASN A 14 -15.01 -2.71 -2.40
CA ASN A 14 -15.80 -1.53 -2.01
C ASN A 14 -17.18 -1.52 -2.67
N LEU A 15 -17.98 -2.58 -2.43
CA LEU A 15 -19.38 -2.57 -2.82
C LEU A 15 -20.19 -1.54 -2.00
N ILE A 16 -20.71 -0.56 -2.71
CA ILE A 16 -21.47 0.57 -2.17
C ILE A 16 -22.80 0.15 -1.54
N SER A 17 -23.50 -0.79 -2.15
CA SER A 17 -24.83 -1.23 -1.72
C SER A 17 -24.79 -2.12 -0.48
N TRP A 18 -23.60 -2.56 -0.07
CA TRP A 18 -23.46 -3.54 0.99
C TRP A 18 -22.13 -3.37 1.73
N GLN A 19 -22.21 -2.76 2.91
CA GLN A 19 -21.12 -2.66 3.88
C GLN A 19 -21.45 -3.54 5.10
N PRO A 20 -21.13 -4.85 5.04
CA PRO A 20 -21.43 -5.80 6.11
C PRO A 20 -20.49 -5.66 7.30
N TYR A 21 -20.04 -4.45 7.64
CA TYR A 21 -19.05 -4.23 8.68
C TYR A 21 -19.24 -2.89 9.40
N ASP A 22 -18.63 -2.77 10.57
CA ASP A 22 -18.57 -1.58 11.41
C ASP A 22 -17.11 -1.16 11.62
N LEU A 23 -16.82 0.13 11.78
CA LEU A 23 -15.49 0.66 12.10
C LEU A 23 -15.38 0.93 13.60
N LYS A 24 -14.37 0.36 14.25
CA LYS A 24 -14.08 0.60 15.67
C LYS A 24 -12.57 0.71 15.87
N ASP A 25 -12.11 1.81 16.48
CA ASP A 25 -10.69 2.05 16.78
C ASP A 25 -9.76 1.91 15.55
N GLY A 26 -10.25 2.30 14.37
CA GLY A 26 -9.51 2.18 13.09
C GLY A 26 -9.49 0.77 12.48
N ILE A 27 -10.17 -0.22 13.08
CA ILE A 27 -10.29 -1.59 12.59
C ILE A 27 -11.73 -1.85 12.14
N HIS A 28 -11.90 -2.43 10.96
CA HIS A 28 -13.21 -2.83 10.46
C HIS A 28 -13.56 -4.22 11.00
N TYR A 29 -14.80 -4.42 11.48
CA TYR A 29 -15.31 -5.68 12.03
C TYR A 29 -16.55 -6.13 11.28
N ASP A 30 -16.64 -7.43 10.99
CA ASP A 30 -17.74 -8.03 10.25
C ASP A 30 -19.00 -8.09 11.11
N LYS A 31 -20.16 -7.77 10.54
CA LYS A 31 -21.45 -7.71 11.24
C LYS A 31 -22.00 -9.08 11.63
N PHE A 32 -21.59 -10.15 10.94
CA PHE A 32 -22.16 -11.49 11.13
C PHE A 32 -21.41 -12.29 12.19
N PHE A 33 -20.08 -12.26 12.14
CA PHE A 33 -19.18 -13.02 12.99
C PHE A 33 -18.50 -12.16 14.06
N GLY A 34 -18.50 -10.82 13.92
CA GLY A 34 -17.86 -9.92 14.87
C GLY A 34 -16.33 -9.95 14.82
N VAL A 35 -15.76 -10.44 13.72
CA VAL A 35 -14.30 -10.64 13.55
C VAL A 35 -13.69 -9.52 12.72
N PRO A 36 -12.38 -9.21 12.89
CA PRO A 36 -11.73 -8.20 12.07
C PRO A 36 -11.79 -8.52 10.57
N LEU A 37 -11.99 -7.50 9.74
CA LEU A 37 -11.92 -7.61 8.29
C LEU A 37 -10.48 -7.45 7.79
N ILE A 38 -10.15 -8.26 6.79
CA ILE A 38 -9.03 -8.00 5.91
C ILE A 38 -9.54 -7.12 4.77
N ARG A 39 -9.25 -5.80 4.85
CA ARG A 39 -9.82 -4.77 3.96
C ARG A 39 -8.98 -4.43 2.75
N ASP A 40 -7.73 -4.89 2.70
CA ASP A 40 -6.80 -4.61 1.62
C ASP A 40 -5.67 -5.67 1.59
N THR A 41 -4.88 -5.66 0.53
CA THR A 41 -3.77 -6.61 0.31
C THR A 41 -2.69 -6.51 1.41
N SER A 42 -2.44 -5.32 1.94
CA SER A 42 -1.49 -5.11 3.04
C SER A 42 -1.98 -5.78 4.33
N ASN A 43 -3.28 -5.69 4.66
CA ASN A 43 -3.87 -6.38 5.81
C ASN A 43 -3.76 -7.90 5.63
N PHE A 44 -3.97 -8.39 4.40
CA PHE A 44 -3.87 -9.81 4.09
C PHE A 44 -2.45 -10.33 4.37
N PHE A 45 -1.42 -9.62 3.89
CA PHE A 45 -0.03 -9.97 4.14
C PHE A 45 0.37 -9.79 5.61
N THR A 46 -0.17 -8.78 6.29
CA THR A 46 0.04 -8.60 7.74
C THR A 46 -0.44 -9.81 8.51
N VAL A 47 -1.66 -10.30 8.24
CA VAL A 47 -2.21 -11.50 8.88
C VAL A 47 -1.31 -12.71 8.61
N LEU A 48 -0.85 -12.90 7.38
CA LEU A 48 0.08 -13.99 7.05
C LEU A 48 1.43 -13.85 7.74
N ASN A 49 1.99 -12.66 7.85
CA ASN A 49 3.33 -12.44 8.41
C ASN A 49 3.33 -12.54 9.94
N GLU A 50 2.38 -11.90 10.61
CA GLU A 50 2.30 -11.85 12.08
C GLU A 50 1.89 -13.20 12.70
N ASN A 51 1.27 -14.08 11.89
CA ASN A 51 0.92 -15.44 12.30
C ASN A 51 1.87 -16.49 11.69
N SER A 52 3.15 -16.15 11.50
CA SER A 52 4.16 -17.07 10.95
C SER A 52 4.36 -18.32 11.78
N ASN A 53 4.18 -18.24 13.11
CA ASN A 53 4.33 -19.36 14.04
C ASN A 53 3.11 -20.32 14.07
N LYS A 54 2.10 -20.10 13.23
CA LYS A 54 0.88 -20.91 13.17
C LYS A 54 0.53 -21.25 11.72
N ASN A 55 -0.23 -22.32 11.55
CA ASN A 55 -0.88 -22.64 10.29
C ASN A 55 -1.98 -21.60 10.03
N VAL A 56 -1.92 -20.93 8.88
CA VAL A 56 -2.98 -20.02 8.44
C VAL A 56 -3.73 -20.67 7.29
N TRP A 57 -5.05 -20.81 7.47
CA TRP A 57 -5.95 -21.31 6.43
C TRP A 57 -6.64 -20.13 5.76
N VAL A 58 -6.55 -20.05 4.44
CA VAL A 58 -7.32 -19.09 3.62
C VAL A 58 -8.35 -19.89 2.85
N ILE A 59 -9.63 -19.59 3.08
CA ILE A 59 -10.75 -20.26 2.41
C ILE A 59 -11.41 -19.23 1.50
N THR A 60 -11.43 -19.52 0.21
CA THR A 60 -11.99 -18.64 -0.83
C THR A 60 -13.28 -19.21 -1.38
N SER A 61 -14.14 -18.32 -1.87
CA SER A 61 -15.35 -18.62 -2.64
C SER A 61 -15.27 -17.91 -3.99
N TYR A 62 -16.34 -17.94 -4.79
CA TYR A 62 -16.42 -17.19 -6.06
C TYR A 62 -16.07 -15.70 -5.92
N SER A 63 -16.29 -15.11 -4.74
CA SER A 63 -15.95 -13.70 -4.45
C SER A 63 -14.47 -13.36 -4.71
N ILE A 64 -13.55 -14.32 -4.62
CA ILE A 64 -12.12 -14.08 -4.91
C ILE A 64 -11.88 -13.63 -6.36
N ARG A 65 -12.80 -13.96 -7.28
CA ARG A 65 -12.72 -13.60 -8.70
C ARG A 65 -13.53 -12.35 -9.04
N ARG A 66 -14.08 -11.65 -8.05
CA ARG A 66 -14.94 -10.47 -8.23
C ARG A 66 -14.19 -9.24 -7.71
N PRO A 67 -13.67 -8.36 -8.60
CA PRO A 67 -12.92 -7.17 -8.19
C PRO A 67 -13.69 -6.24 -7.24
N ASP A 68 -15.03 -6.22 -7.36
CA ASP A 68 -15.88 -5.44 -6.45
C ASP A 68 -15.95 -6.02 -5.03
N HIS A 69 -15.61 -7.31 -4.85
CA HIS A 69 -15.64 -8.01 -3.57
C HIS A 69 -14.24 -8.12 -2.96
N ILE A 70 -13.23 -8.44 -3.77
CA ILE A 70 -11.85 -8.67 -3.35
C ILE A 70 -10.87 -7.97 -4.32
N ASP A 71 -9.87 -7.29 -3.76
CA ASP A 71 -8.73 -6.74 -4.48
C ASP A 71 -8.04 -7.83 -5.33
N PRO A 72 -7.93 -7.65 -6.67
CA PRO A 72 -7.29 -8.60 -7.56
C PRO A 72 -5.87 -9.01 -7.17
N LEU A 73 -5.12 -8.16 -6.44
CA LEU A 73 -3.78 -8.50 -5.99
C LEU A 73 -3.76 -9.67 -5.00
N ILE A 74 -4.79 -9.82 -4.17
CA ILE A 74 -4.92 -10.98 -3.27
C ILE A 74 -5.15 -12.25 -4.08
N TYR A 75 -6.00 -12.18 -5.11
CA TYR A 75 -6.25 -13.32 -6.00
C TYR A 75 -4.97 -13.74 -6.74
N ASN A 76 -4.28 -12.78 -7.36
CA ASN A 76 -3.03 -13.04 -8.08
C ASN A 76 -1.98 -13.67 -7.17
N PHE A 77 -1.82 -13.14 -5.95
CA PHE A 77 -0.89 -13.72 -4.96
C PHE A 77 -1.21 -15.18 -4.65
N LEU A 78 -2.49 -15.53 -4.46
CA LEU A 78 -2.90 -16.92 -4.17
C LEU A 78 -2.64 -17.84 -5.37
N GLU A 79 -2.85 -17.37 -6.59
CA GLU A 79 -2.57 -18.13 -7.82
C GLU A 79 -1.07 -18.30 -8.05
N GLU A 80 -0.26 -17.27 -7.82
CA GLU A 80 1.21 -17.35 -7.89
C GLU A 80 1.78 -18.27 -6.80
N ASN A 81 1.08 -18.40 -5.67
CA ASN A 81 1.45 -19.27 -4.56
C ASN A 81 0.59 -20.54 -4.48
N ASN A 82 0.20 -21.08 -5.64
CA ASN A 82 -0.67 -22.25 -5.72
C ASN A 82 -0.09 -23.53 -5.06
N GLN A 83 1.21 -23.57 -4.74
CA GLN A 83 1.80 -24.64 -3.93
C GLN A 83 1.14 -24.77 -2.54
N TYR A 84 0.52 -23.71 -2.02
CA TYR A 84 -0.22 -23.75 -0.75
C TYR A 84 -1.67 -24.21 -0.92
N LYS A 85 -2.17 -24.37 -2.14
CA LYS A 85 -3.54 -24.81 -2.38
C LYS A 85 -3.68 -26.29 -2.06
N MET A 86 -4.49 -26.59 -1.05
CA MET A 86 -4.69 -27.95 -0.57
C MET A 86 -5.81 -28.67 -1.31
N ILE A 87 -6.90 -27.95 -1.60
CA ILE A 87 -8.11 -28.53 -2.20
C ILE A 87 -8.96 -27.47 -2.88
N THR A 88 -9.62 -27.84 -3.98
CA THR A 88 -10.78 -27.14 -4.54
C THR A 88 -12.04 -27.93 -4.17
N GLY A 89 -13.09 -27.23 -3.74
CA GLY A 89 -14.38 -27.83 -3.44
C GLY A 89 -15.03 -28.47 -4.67
N LYS A 90 -16.08 -29.26 -4.44
CA LYS A 90 -16.87 -29.88 -5.53
C LYS A 90 -17.58 -28.88 -6.44
N ASP A 91 -17.59 -27.61 -6.06
CA ASP A 91 -18.11 -26.51 -6.87
C ASP A 91 -17.09 -26.02 -7.91
N ASP A 92 -15.87 -26.58 -7.93
CA ASP A 92 -14.74 -26.20 -8.79
C ASP A 92 -14.34 -24.72 -8.69
N ILE A 93 -14.78 -24.06 -7.61
CA ILE A 93 -14.64 -22.61 -7.41
C ILE A 93 -13.99 -22.34 -6.06
N SER A 94 -14.59 -22.83 -4.97
CA SER A 94 -14.13 -22.56 -3.61
C SER A 94 -12.85 -23.33 -3.34
N SER A 95 -11.85 -22.69 -2.74
CA SER A 95 -10.54 -23.30 -2.53
C SER A 95 -10.05 -23.08 -1.11
N ALA A 96 -9.28 -24.03 -0.58
CA ALA A 96 -8.59 -23.88 0.69
C ALA A 96 -7.07 -23.90 0.49
N TYR A 97 -6.41 -22.87 1.01
CA TYR A 97 -4.97 -22.71 1.00
C TYR A 97 -4.44 -22.84 2.43
N LEU A 98 -3.36 -23.59 2.61
CA LEU A 98 -2.67 -23.76 3.89
C LEU A 98 -1.28 -23.13 3.80
N PHE A 99 -1.09 -22.04 4.51
CA PHE A 99 0.22 -21.46 4.78
C PHE A 99 0.76 -22.09 6.06
N PRO A 100 1.75 -23.00 5.98
CA PRO A 100 2.22 -23.76 7.14
C PRO A 100 2.95 -22.86 8.14
N ALA A 101 2.91 -23.24 9.42
CA ALA A 101 3.73 -22.61 10.46
C ALA A 101 5.22 -22.71 10.09
N MET A 102 5.95 -21.63 10.30
CA MET A 102 7.40 -21.57 10.18
C MET A 102 8.02 -21.98 11.50
N GLU A 103 9.12 -22.74 11.46
CA GLU A 103 9.89 -23.11 12.65
C GLU A 103 10.52 -21.87 13.32
N SER A 104 10.87 -20.86 12.52
CA SER A 104 11.33 -19.55 12.98
C SER A 104 11.13 -18.47 11.89
N GLY A 105 11.10 -17.21 12.29
CA GLY A 105 11.01 -16.05 11.38
C GLY A 105 9.60 -15.60 11.02
N SER A 106 9.50 -14.79 9.98
CA SER A 106 8.27 -14.25 9.40
C SER A 106 8.20 -14.68 7.93
N ARG A 107 6.99 -14.83 7.39
CA ARG A 107 6.78 -15.14 5.97
C ARG A 107 7.29 -14.00 5.07
N ASN A 108 7.34 -12.77 5.61
CA ASN A 108 7.86 -11.57 4.96
C ASN A 108 7.22 -11.27 3.59
N TYR A 109 5.94 -11.62 3.41
CA TYR A 109 5.20 -11.17 2.23
C TYR A 109 5.05 -9.65 2.27
N LEU A 110 5.45 -8.98 1.19
CA LEU A 110 5.26 -7.55 1.03
C LEU A 110 4.47 -7.30 -0.25
N MET A 111 3.67 -6.23 -0.25
CA MET A 111 2.79 -5.88 -1.36
C MET A 111 3.53 -5.81 -2.70
N TYR A 112 4.80 -5.42 -2.65
CA TYR A 112 5.64 -5.21 -3.82
C TYR A 112 7.03 -5.86 -3.69
N SER A 113 7.19 -6.96 -2.93
CA SER A 113 8.52 -7.58 -2.70
C SER A 113 9.23 -8.03 -3.99
N ASN A 114 8.46 -8.35 -5.03
CA ASN A 114 8.96 -8.93 -6.29
C ASN A 114 8.75 -8.00 -7.49
N VAL A 115 8.41 -6.71 -7.25
CA VAL A 115 8.23 -5.77 -8.34
C VAL A 115 9.60 -5.32 -8.84
N GLU A 116 9.91 -5.70 -10.08
CA GLU A 116 11.03 -5.15 -10.84
C GLU A 116 10.48 -4.12 -11.83
N PRO A 117 10.91 -2.85 -11.76
CA PRO A 117 10.45 -1.84 -12.69
C PRO A 117 11.03 -2.09 -14.08
N THR A 118 10.24 -1.80 -15.11
CA THR A 118 10.77 -1.57 -16.45
C THR A 118 11.58 -0.28 -16.49
N SER A 119 12.46 -0.14 -17.49
CA SER A 119 13.27 1.08 -17.64
C SER A 119 12.45 2.36 -17.84
N GLU A 120 11.21 2.24 -18.31
CA GLU A 120 10.28 3.36 -18.51
C GLU A 120 9.62 3.84 -17.22
N GLU A 121 9.61 2.98 -16.18
CA GLU A 121 9.06 3.25 -14.84
C GLU A 121 10.11 3.83 -13.87
N ILE A 122 11.37 3.97 -14.30
CA ILE A 122 12.43 4.53 -13.47
C ILE A 122 12.55 6.04 -13.73
N ILE A 123 12.32 6.83 -12.67
CA ILE A 123 12.53 8.27 -12.66
C ILE A 123 14.03 8.55 -12.63
N LYS A 124 14.55 9.24 -13.64
CA LYS A 124 15.94 9.70 -13.68
C LYS A 124 16.05 11.03 -12.95
N VAL A 125 16.59 11.01 -11.73
CA VAL A 125 16.78 12.21 -10.90
C VAL A 125 18.03 12.95 -11.40
N ASN A 126 17.82 13.95 -12.26
CA ASN A 126 18.90 14.79 -12.79
C ASN A 126 18.84 16.21 -12.21
N LEU A 127 19.90 16.61 -11.50
CA LEU A 127 19.96 17.88 -10.78
C LEU A 127 20.65 18.99 -11.61
N ASP A 128 20.34 19.12 -12.90
CA ASP A 128 21.04 20.06 -13.80
C ASP A 128 21.04 21.51 -13.25
N ASP A 129 19.93 21.95 -12.65
CA ASP A 129 19.79 23.28 -12.00
C ASP A 129 19.95 23.22 -10.46
N GLY A 130 20.64 22.21 -9.94
CA GLY A 130 20.82 21.97 -8.51
C GLY A 130 19.62 21.35 -7.79
N LYS A 131 18.46 21.27 -8.46
CA LYS A 131 17.25 20.57 -8.00
C LYS A 131 16.59 19.79 -9.14
N TYR A 132 15.85 18.75 -8.78
CA TYR A 132 14.92 18.03 -9.67
C TYR A 132 13.54 18.01 -9.03
N ILE A 133 12.49 18.34 -9.80
CA ILE A 133 11.11 18.40 -9.31
C ILE A 133 10.31 17.31 -10.01
N PHE A 134 9.75 16.40 -9.22
CA PHE A 134 8.79 15.42 -9.67
C PHE A 134 7.38 15.89 -9.31
N SER A 135 6.60 16.33 -10.30
CA SER A 135 5.20 16.72 -10.09
C SER A 135 4.26 15.53 -10.27
N PHE A 136 3.30 15.38 -9.35
CA PHE A 136 2.29 14.32 -9.40
C PHE A 136 1.06 14.67 -10.25
N ASN A 137 1.04 15.84 -10.91
CA ASN A 137 -0.02 16.22 -11.84
C ASN A 137 0.48 16.41 -13.29
N GLU A 138 1.73 16.05 -13.57
CA GLU A 138 2.30 16.13 -14.92
C GLU A 138 1.91 14.86 -15.71
N PRO A 139 1.14 14.94 -16.80
CA PRO A 139 0.67 13.76 -17.55
C PRO A 139 1.81 12.83 -17.99
N GLY A 140 2.98 13.40 -18.32
CA GLY A 140 4.18 12.62 -18.70
C GLY A 140 4.73 11.72 -17.57
N ASN A 141 4.36 11.98 -16.32
CA ASN A 141 4.81 11.24 -15.15
C ASN A 141 3.89 10.05 -14.79
N PHE A 142 2.74 9.88 -15.45
CA PHE A 142 1.77 8.83 -15.11
C PHE A 142 2.38 7.42 -15.10
N LYS A 143 3.29 7.14 -16.04
CA LYS A 143 4.02 5.86 -16.13
C LYS A 143 4.86 5.51 -14.89
N TYR A 144 5.16 6.47 -14.03
CA TYR A 144 5.91 6.25 -12.78
C TYR A 144 5.00 5.92 -11.59
N LEU A 145 3.68 6.04 -11.76
CA LEU A 145 2.68 5.95 -10.70
C LEU A 145 1.89 4.63 -10.76
N ASN A 146 2.56 3.52 -11.05
CA ASN A 146 1.89 2.22 -11.25
C ASN A 146 1.59 1.46 -9.95
N TYR A 147 2.26 1.79 -8.84
CA TYR A 147 2.23 0.99 -7.60
C TYR A 147 1.76 1.81 -6.41
N GLY A 148 0.47 1.67 -6.08
CA GLY A 148 -0.15 2.27 -4.89
C GLY A 148 -0.64 3.70 -5.08
N TRP A 149 -0.71 4.17 -6.33
CA TRP A 149 -1.20 5.49 -6.71
C TRP A 149 -2.59 5.37 -7.36
N SER A 150 -3.42 6.37 -7.13
CA SER A 150 -4.70 6.53 -7.82
C SER A 150 -4.50 7.12 -9.22
N GLY A 151 -5.60 7.36 -9.92
CA GLY A 151 -5.59 8.29 -11.04
C GLY A 151 -5.16 9.69 -10.61
N MET A 152 -4.54 10.40 -11.55
CA MET A 152 -4.10 11.78 -11.39
C MET A 152 -5.29 12.73 -11.21
N ASP A 153 -5.17 13.65 -10.26
CA ASP A 153 -6.11 14.76 -10.04
C ASP A 153 -5.46 16.08 -10.52
N GLU A 154 -6.22 17.18 -10.47
CA GLU A 154 -5.84 18.49 -11.04
C GLU A 154 -4.48 19.04 -10.55
N ILE A 155 -4.18 18.88 -9.26
CA ILE A 155 -3.00 19.47 -8.62
C ILE A 155 -2.07 18.43 -7.97
N GLY A 156 -2.23 17.14 -8.27
CA GLY A 156 -1.46 16.06 -7.65
C GLY A 156 -2.12 14.71 -7.80
N THR A 157 -1.66 13.72 -7.02
CA THR A 157 -2.19 12.36 -7.06
C THR A 157 -2.36 11.80 -5.65
N TRP A 158 -3.49 11.14 -5.39
CA TRP A 158 -3.70 10.38 -4.16
C TRP A 158 -3.00 9.02 -4.23
N THR A 159 -2.59 8.51 -3.09
CA THR A 159 -2.34 7.08 -2.93
C THR A 159 -3.64 6.35 -2.64
N ASN A 160 -3.80 5.14 -3.20
CA ASN A 160 -5.02 4.33 -3.05
C ASN A 160 -4.81 2.99 -2.35
N GLN A 161 -3.61 2.77 -1.83
CA GLN A 161 -3.17 1.56 -1.13
C GLN A 161 -2.39 1.97 0.12
N LYS A 162 -2.20 1.05 1.07
CA LYS A 162 -1.41 1.31 2.30
C LYS A 162 0.10 1.40 2.04
N GLU A 163 0.54 1.08 0.83
CA GLU A 163 1.92 1.26 0.40
C GLU A 163 1.93 1.86 -1.01
N SER A 164 2.90 2.73 -1.33
CA SER A 164 3.16 3.19 -2.69
C SER A 164 4.66 3.22 -2.99
N LEU A 165 5.02 3.01 -4.26
CA LEU A 165 6.41 2.98 -4.71
C LEU A 165 6.71 4.02 -5.79
N LEU A 166 7.93 4.52 -5.77
CA LEU A 166 8.60 5.17 -6.89
C LEU A 166 9.96 4.52 -7.11
N PHE A 167 10.35 4.37 -8.37
CA PHE A 167 11.67 3.85 -8.74
C PHE A 167 12.54 5.00 -9.23
N LEU A 168 13.73 5.13 -8.64
CA LEU A 168 14.61 6.28 -8.85
C LEU A 168 15.99 5.80 -9.31
N SER A 169 16.56 6.47 -10.30
CA SER A 169 17.99 6.40 -10.60
C SER A 169 18.64 7.75 -10.36
N PHE A 170 19.80 7.74 -9.73
CA PHE A 170 20.57 8.93 -9.39
C PHE A 170 21.87 8.93 -10.18
N LYS A 171 22.20 10.07 -10.78
CA LYS A 171 23.45 10.24 -11.53
C LYS A 171 24.68 10.28 -10.63
N ASP A 172 24.56 10.90 -9.45
CA ASP A 172 25.67 11.12 -8.52
C ASP A 172 25.49 10.27 -7.26
N HIS A 173 26.61 9.77 -6.72
CA HIS A 173 26.61 9.00 -5.48
C HIS A 173 26.86 9.90 -4.26
N THR A 174 25.86 10.71 -3.90
CA THR A 174 25.92 11.71 -2.82
C THR A 174 24.67 11.67 -1.94
N ASN A 175 24.68 12.40 -0.82
CA ASN A 175 23.47 12.60 -0.02
C ASN A 175 22.50 13.52 -0.77
N TYR A 176 21.21 13.15 -0.74
CA TYR A 176 20.12 13.92 -1.32
C TYR A 176 19.11 14.28 -0.23
N ASN A 177 18.61 15.51 -0.27
CA ASN A 177 17.43 15.91 0.48
C ASN A 177 16.21 15.88 -0.43
N LEU A 178 15.11 15.42 0.13
CA LEU A 178 13.79 15.34 -0.50
C LEU A 178 12.85 16.23 0.28
N ASP A 179 12.35 17.27 -0.37
CA ASP A 179 11.20 18.03 0.10
C ASP A 179 9.94 17.42 -0.53
N ILE A 180 9.06 16.86 0.29
CA ILE A 180 7.85 16.17 -0.12
C ILE A 180 6.66 17.04 0.26
N ILE A 181 5.86 17.47 -0.71
CA ILE A 181 4.67 18.28 -0.49
C ILE A 181 3.44 17.38 -0.54
N MET A 182 2.80 17.17 0.62
CA MET A 182 1.71 16.20 0.77
C MET A 182 0.69 16.58 1.85
N MET A 183 -0.49 15.97 1.80
CA MET A 183 -1.56 16.11 2.80
C MET A 183 -2.34 14.80 3.00
N PRO A 184 -2.91 14.53 4.18
CA PRO A 184 -3.68 13.31 4.41
C PRO A 184 -5.11 13.45 3.87
N LEU A 185 -5.79 12.33 3.63
CA LEU A 185 -7.25 12.32 3.68
C LEU A 185 -7.64 12.45 5.16
N TYR A 186 -7.91 13.69 5.57
CA TYR A 186 -8.00 14.09 6.97
C TYR A 186 -9.29 13.60 7.65
N THR A 187 -9.15 13.11 8.88
CA THR A 187 -10.23 12.89 9.84
C THR A 187 -9.77 13.35 11.22
N PRO A 188 -10.63 13.99 12.05
CA PRO A 188 -10.24 14.44 13.39
C PRO A 188 -10.01 13.29 14.38
N GLU A 189 -10.41 12.06 14.05
CA GLU A 189 -10.36 10.92 14.96
C GLU A 189 -8.99 10.24 15.01
N ILE A 190 -8.24 10.27 13.89
CA ILE A 190 -7.03 9.48 13.71
C ILE A 190 -6.03 10.26 12.85
N ASP A 191 -4.85 10.54 13.40
CA ASP A 191 -3.73 11.09 12.61
C ASP A 191 -3.19 10.05 11.62
N GLN A 192 -2.92 10.50 10.39
CA GLN A 192 -2.24 9.71 9.38
C GLN A 192 -0.73 9.72 9.65
N THR A 193 -0.07 8.60 9.41
CA THR A 193 1.40 8.55 9.43
C THR A 193 1.94 8.05 8.11
N VAL A 194 3.04 8.65 7.67
CA VAL A 194 3.79 8.23 6.48
C VAL A 194 5.16 7.77 6.94
N GLU A 195 5.43 6.47 6.83
CA GLU A 195 6.76 5.92 7.01
C GLU A 195 7.43 5.78 5.65
N ILE A 196 8.68 6.24 5.56
CA ILE A 196 9.41 6.33 4.30
C ILE A 196 10.58 5.36 4.37
N PHE A 197 10.64 4.49 3.37
CA PHE A 197 11.71 3.51 3.22
C PHE A 197 12.46 3.77 1.92
N PHE A 198 13.77 3.62 1.95
CA PHE A 198 14.63 3.70 0.78
C PHE A 198 15.47 2.44 0.66
N ASN A 199 15.28 1.68 -0.42
CA ASN A 199 15.86 0.35 -0.61
C ASN A 199 15.62 -0.59 0.59
N GLY A 200 14.42 -0.51 1.18
CA GLY A 200 14.02 -1.30 2.36
C GLY A 200 14.48 -0.76 3.71
N ASN A 201 15.32 0.29 3.75
CA ASN A 201 15.77 0.91 4.99
C ASN A 201 14.79 2.03 5.38
N ASN A 202 14.29 2.03 6.62
CA ASN A 202 13.49 3.15 7.11
C ASN A 202 14.37 4.40 7.22
N ILE A 203 14.02 5.45 6.48
CA ILE A 203 14.75 6.72 6.46
C ILE A 203 14.03 7.84 7.24
N GLY A 204 12.77 7.62 7.64
CA GLY A 204 12.01 8.61 8.41
C GLY A 204 10.52 8.33 8.50
N LYS A 205 9.85 9.13 9.33
CA LYS A 205 8.42 9.07 9.59
C LYS A 205 7.84 10.46 9.79
N PHE A 206 6.69 10.72 9.19
CA PHE A 206 5.92 11.94 9.39
C PHE A 206 4.52 11.63 9.92
N THR A 207 4.03 12.49 10.81
CA THR A 207 2.63 12.51 11.23
C THR A 207 1.94 13.67 10.53
N LEU A 208 0.82 13.40 9.86
CA LEU A 208 0.01 14.40 9.20
C LEU A 208 -1.27 14.59 10.02
N ASP A 209 -1.30 15.66 10.80
CA ASP A 209 -2.28 15.97 11.85
C ASP A 209 -3.22 17.12 11.47
N ASN A 210 -3.15 17.62 10.23
CA ASN A 210 -4.01 18.70 9.73
C ASN A 210 -4.39 18.50 8.27
N PRO A 211 -5.53 19.08 7.88
CA PRO A 211 -5.89 19.18 6.46
C PRO A 211 -4.98 20.22 5.79
N GLY A 212 -4.55 19.92 4.57
CA GLY A 212 -3.81 20.85 3.72
C GLY A 212 -2.36 20.44 3.43
N LEU A 213 -1.86 20.93 2.30
CA LEU A 213 -0.52 20.62 1.81
C LEU A 213 0.55 21.20 2.73
N LYS A 214 1.48 20.34 3.13
CA LYS A 214 2.67 20.71 3.89
C LYS A 214 3.90 20.09 3.28
N LYS A 215 5.03 20.78 3.49
CA LYS A 215 6.35 20.33 3.07
C LYS A 215 7.03 19.56 4.20
N TYR A 216 7.51 18.37 3.88
CA TYR A 216 8.26 17.51 4.78
C TYR A 216 9.62 17.21 4.17
N THR A 217 10.69 17.35 4.95
CA THR A 217 12.06 17.16 4.44
C THR A 217 12.69 15.91 5.04
N ILE A 218 13.32 15.10 4.20
CA ILE A 218 14.03 13.88 4.58
C ILE A 218 15.33 13.74 3.79
N THR A 219 16.32 13.07 4.36
CA THR A 219 17.63 12.87 3.72
C THR A 219 17.81 11.40 3.32
N ILE A 220 18.13 11.18 2.04
CA ILE A 220 18.66 9.92 1.54
C ILE A 220 20.19 9.98 1.64
N ARG A 221 20.76 9.09 2.43
CA ARG A 221 22.21 8.98 2.57
C ARG A 221 22.80 8.21 1.39
N LYS A 222 23.98 8.62 0.94
CA LYS A 222 24.67 8.02 -0.22
C LYS A 222 24.92 6.52 -0.04
N GLU A 223 25.14 6.06 1.19
CA GLU A 223 25.43 4.64 1.49
C GLU A 223 24.24 3.72 1.18
N LEU A 224 23.03 4.29 1.05
CA LEU A 224 21.84 3.53 0.68
C LEU A 224 21.63 3.48 -0.83
N LEU A 225 22.38 4.23 -1.65
CA LEU A 225 22.21 4.29 -3.10
C LEU A 225 22.76 3.04 -3.77
N LYS A 226 22.00 2.54 -4.74
CA LYS A 226 22.36 1.48 -5.69
C LYS A 226 22.54 2.08 -7.08
N GLU A 227 23.41 1.46 -7.89
CA GLU A 227 23.76 1.93 -9.23
C GLU A 227 22.65 1.77 -10.26
N GLU A 228 21.92 0.64 -10.25
CA GLU A 228 20.87 0.36 -11.24
C GLU A 228 19.64 1.24 -11.03
N TYR A 229 18.90 0.97 -9.96
CA TYR A 229 17.77 1.74 -9.51
C TYR A 229 17.59 1.59 -8.00
N ASN A 230 16.79 2.49 -7.46
CA ASN A 230 16.48 2.58 -6.05
C ASN A 230 14.97 2.60 -5.87
N VAL A 231 14.50 2.03 -4.76
CA VAL A 231 13.08 1.97 -4.43
C VAL A 231 12.80 2.97 -3.30
N LEU A 232 12.00 3.99 -3.60
CA LEU A 232 11.41 4.87 -2.58
C LEU A 232 10.00 4.37 -2.29
N GLN A 233 9.79 3.90 -1.06
CA GLN A 233 8.54 3.34 -0.60
C GLN A 233 7.92 4.24 0.48
N PHE A 234 6.61 4.46 0.37
CA PHE A 234 5.80 5.10 1.39
C PHE A 234 4.85 4.08 1.99
N LYS A 235 4.70 4.07 3.32
CA LYS A 235 3.70 3.27 4.04
C LYS A 235 2.75 4.16 4.82
N PHE A 236 1.46 3.89 4.70
CA PHE A 236 0.38 4.69 5.27
C PHE A 236 -0.33 3.89 6.36
N LYS A 237 -0.71 4.58 7.44
CA LYS A 237 -1.39 3.97 8.59
C LYS A 237 -2.78 3.45 8.22
N TYR A 238 -3.54 4.26 7.50
CA TYR A 238 -4.93 3.95 7.15
C TYR A 238 -5.27 4.36 5.72
N LEU A 239 -6.36 3.76 5.22
CA LEU A 239 -7.08 4.18 4.03
C LEU A 239 -8.51 4.55 4.44
N LEU A 240 -9.00 5.67 3.91
CA LEU A 240 -10.39 6.11 4.07
C LEU A 240 -10.94 6.47 2.69
N SER A 241 -12.25 6.48 2.52
CA SER A 241 -12.85 7.07 1.32
C SER A 241 -13.49 8.43 1.61
N PRO A 242 -13.43 9.41 0.69
CA PRO A 242 -14.15 10.67 0.83
C PRO A 242 -15.64 10.44 1.11
N ARG A 243 -16.20 9.37 0.54
CA ARG A 243 -17.57 8.95 0.83
C ARG A 243 -17.83 8.49 2.26
N GLN A 244 -16.96 7.66 2.85
CA GLN A 244 -17.10 7.27 4.26
C GLN A 244 -17.06 8.48 5.19
N LEU A 245 -16.30 9.51 4.82
CA LEU A 245 -16.18 10.75 5.58
C LEU A 245 -17.29 11.77 5.29
N GLY A 246 -18.25 11.45 4.40
CA GLY A 246 -19.31 12.39 4.01
C GLY A 246 -18.84 13.60 3.20
N ILE A 247 -17.60 13.59 2.68
CA ILE A 247 -17.01 14.66 1.87
C ILE A 247 -17.57 14.65 0.45
N SER A 248 -17.80 13.47 -0.12
CA SER A 248 -18.35 13.29 -1.47
C SER A 248 -19.28 12.09 -1.52
N SER A 249 -20.47 12.23 -2.11
CA SER A 249 -21.39 11.10 -2.26
C SER A 249 -20.97 10.12 -3.39
N GLN A 250 -20.08 10.56 -4.28
CA GLN A 250 -19.69 9.81 -5.50
C GLN A 250 -18.30 9.17 -5.40
N ASP A 251 -17.37 9.78 -4.64
CA ASP A 251 -16.00 9.30 -4.58
C ASP A 251 -15.82 8.19 -3.54
N SER A 252 -15.84 6.94 -4.01
CA SER A 252 -15.65 5.73 -3.20
C SER A 252 -14.23 5.18 -3.23
N ARG A 253 -13.26 5.93 -3.76
CA ARG A 253 -11.85 5.51 -3.76
C ARG A 253 -11.37 5.41 -2.31
N ASN A 254 -10.63 4.34 -1.98
CA ASN A 254 -9.84 4.30 -0.75
C ASN A 254 -8.59 5.14 -0.98
N LEU A 255 -8.37 6.16 -0.18
CA LEU A 255 -7.28 7.13 -0.30
C LEU A 255 -6.53 7.23 1.03
N ALA A 256 -5.21 7.43 0.95
CA ALA A 256 -4.36 7.63 2.13
C ALA A 256 -3.82 9.07 2.19
N VAL A 257 -2.91 9.40 1.27
CA VAL A 257 -2.17 10.66 1.26
C VAL A 257 -2.15 11.22 -0.16
N TYR A 258 -2.37 12.52 -0.28
CA TYR A 258 -2.25 13.26 -1.51
C TYR A 258 -0.84 13.81 -1.65
N PHE A 259 -0.22 13.59 -2.79
CA PHE A 259 1.10 14.12 -3.14
C PHE A 259 0.95 15.17 -4.23
N ASN A 260 1.58 16.33 -4.03
CA ASN A 260 1.65 17.40 -5.03
C ASN A 260 2.97 17.32 -5.81
N GLU A 261 4.10 17.37 -5.12
CA GLU A 261 5.43 17.23 -5.73
C GLU A 261 6.47 16.67 -4.75
N ILE A 262 7.57 16.13 -5.30
CA ILE A 262 8.81 15.83 -4.56
C ILE A 262 9.96 16.60 -5.21
N ILE A 263 10.69 17.35 -4.42
CA ILE A 263 11.84 18.13 -4.85
C ILE A 263 13.11 17.48 -4.30
N PHE A 264 13.99 17.06 -5.19
CA PHE A 264 15.29 16.47 -4.87
C PHE A 264 16.38 17.53 -5.02
N TYR A 265 17.33 17.58 -4.09
CA TYR A 265 18.50 18.46 -4.15
C TYR A 265 19.65 17.84 -3.36
N LYS A 266 20.89 18.24 -3.66
CA LYS A 266 22.05 17.76 -2.88
C LYS A 266 22.01 18.34 -1.47
N GLU A 267 22.39 17.55 -0.49
CA GLU A 267 22.69 18.07 0.84
C GLU A 267 23.84 19.09 0.73
N LYS A 268 23.67 20.27 1.34
CA LYS A 268 24.74 21.27 1.40
C LYS A 268 25.81 20.76 2.37
N ILE A 269 27.04 20.60 1.86
CA ILE A 269 28.23 20.30 2.65
C ILE A 269 28.62 21.52 3.48
#